data_AF-A0A2W4MVS5-F1
#
_entry.id   AF-A0A2W4MVS5-F1
#
_cell.length_a   1.000
_cell.length_b   1.000
_cell.length_c   1.000
_cell.angle_alpha   90.00
_cell.angle_beta   90.00
_cell.angle_gamma   90.00
#
_symmetry.space_group_name_H-M   'P 1'
#
loop_
_entity.id
_entity.type
_entity.pdbx_description
1 polymer ?
#
loop_
_entity_poly.entity_id
_entity_poly.type
_entity_poly.pdbx_seq_one_letter_code
_entity_poly.pdbx_strand_id
1 'polypeptide(L)'
;MCPGAGPLLRAAANVELAGLVVSVDRMERGRGELNALAELEAAYGMPAVAIVTIDEVVEYLRNRPVDGRVLVTDPIYQRVLAYRSQYGGRPR
;
A
#
# COMPACT_ATOMS: atom_id res chain seq x y z
N MET A 1 16.84 8.58 -24.60
CA MET A 1 16.03 8.71 -23.39
C MET A 1 14.63 9.11 -23.85
N CYS A 2 13.64 8.22 -23.79
CA CYS A 2 12.30 8.55 -24.26
C CYS A 2 11.60 9.46 -23.23
N PRO A 3 11.12 10.66 -23.59
CA PRO A 3 10.37 11.51 -22.69
C PRO A 3 8.96 10.93 -22.55
N GLY A 4 8.70 10.10 -21.53
CA GLY A 4 7.39 9.43 -21.49
C GLY A 4 6.99 8.57 -20.28
N ALA A 5 7.70 8.61 -19.15
CA ALA A 5 7.34 7.77 -17.99
C ALA A 5 6.78 8.55 -16.79
N GLY A 6 6.20 9.73 -17.02
CA GLY A 6 5.52 10.53 -15.99
C GLY A 6 3.99 10.40 -16.05
N PRO A 7 3.25 10.85 -15.02
CA PRO A 7 1.78 10.81 -15.03
C PRO A 7 1.22 11.66 -16.17
N LEU A 8 0.20 11.15 -16.87
CA LEU A 8 -0.39 11.81 -18.05
C LEU A 8 -0.80 13.27 -17.80
N LEU A 9 -1.18 13.59 -16.56
CA LEU A 9 -1.56 14.94 -16.14
C LEU A 9 -0.45 15.98 -16.39
N ARG A 10 0.83 15.64 -16.13
CA ARG A 10 1.97 16.55 -16.35
C ARG A 10 2.32 16.72 -17.82
N ALA A 11 2.01 15.72 -18.64
CA ALA A 11 2.18 15.81 -20.10
C ALA A 11 1.07 16.64 -20.75
N ALA A 12 -0.14 16.60 -20.18
CA ALA A 12 -1.30 17.31 -20.69
C ALA A 12 -1.35 18.80 -20.28
N ALA A 13 -0.77 19.16 -19.13
CA ALA A 13 -0.79 20.53 -18.63
C ALA A 13 0.37 20.81 -17.65
N ASN A 14 0.70 22.09 -17.48
CA ASN A 14 1.63 22.55 -16.44
C ASN A 14 0.91 22.53 -15.07
N VAL A 15 0.95 21.37 -14.41
CA VAL A 15 0.29 21.12 -13.13
C VAL A 15 1.25 20.52 -12.11
N GLU A 16 1.03 20.85 -10.84
CA GLU A 16 1.65 20.17 -9.72
C GLU A 16 0.76 19.00 -9.28
N LEU A 17 1.38 17.85 -8.98
CA LEU A 17 0.67 16.72 -8.41
C LEU A 17 0.68 16.84 -6.88
N ALA A 18 -0.46 17.19 -6.30
CA ALA A 18 -0.60 17.36 -4.85
C ALA A 18 -0.41 16.06 -4.06
N GLY A 19 -0.71 14.90 -4.67
CA GLY A 19 -0.51 13.58 -4.08
C GLY A 19 -1.47 12.52 -4.61
N LEU A 20 -1.28 11.30 -4.13
CA LEU A 20 -2.13 10.14 -4.38
C LEU A 20 -2.69 9.63 -3.06
N VAL A 21 -4.01 9.41 -3.01
CA VAL A 21 -4.67 8.73 -1.89
C VAL A 21 -5.25 7.42 -2.41
N VAL A 22 -4.92 6.31 -1.73
CA VAL A 22 -5.47 4.99 -2.01
C VAL A 22 -6.26 4.46 -0.81
N SER A 23 -7.17 3.52 -1.05
CA SER A 23 -7.98 2.96 0.04
C SER A 23 -7.14 2.14 1.02
N VAL A 24 -6.31 1.21 0.51
CA VAL A 24 -5.59 0.25 1.35
C VAL A 24 -4.14 0.13 0.88
N ASP A 25 -3.19 0.32 1.78
CA ASP A 25 -1.80 -0.10 1.58
C ASP A 25 -1.66 -1.57 1.98
N ARG A 26 -1.42 -2.43 1.00
CA ARG A 26 -1.12 -3.86 1.23
C ARG A 26 0.26 -4.07 1.85
N MET A 27 1.10 -3.04 1.87
CA MET A 27 2.46 -3.02 2.39
C MET A 27 3.38 -4.07 1.74
N GLU A 28 3.01 -4.52 0.54
CA GLU A 28 3.79 -5.46 -0.27
C GLU A 28 4.88 -4.73 -1.04
N ARG A 29 6.02 -5.39 -1.24
CA ARG A 29 7.07 -4.91 -2.15
C ARG A 29 6.68 -5.15 -3.61
N GLY A 30 7.08 -4.22 -4.46
CA GLY A 30 7.00 -4.38 -5.91
C GLY A 30 8.11 -5.30 -6.41
N ARG A 31 8.87 -4.82 -7.39
CA ARG A 31 10.06 -5.54 -7.87
C ARG A 31 11.31 -5.23 -7.03
N GLY A 32 11.28 -4.15 -6.26
CA GLY A 32 12.37 -3.75 -5.38
C GLY A 32 12.14 -4.13 -3.92
N GLU A 33 12.85 -3.40 -3.06
CA GLU A 33 12.78 -3.55 -1.60
C GLU A 33 11.73 -2.63 -0.96
N LEU A 34 11.26 -1.60 -1.68
CA LEU A 34 10.30 -0.61 -1.20
C LEU A 34 8.87 -1.11 -1.37
N ASN A 35 7.96 -0.64 -0.51
CA ASN A 35 6.53 -0.78 -0.77
C ASN A 35 6.09 0.13 -1.94
N ALA A 36 4.93 -0.18 -2.53
CA ALA A 36 4.43 0.54 -3.70
C ALA A 36 4.27 2.06 -3.47
N LEU A 37 3.86 2.49 -2.27
CA LEU A 37 3.71 3.91 -1.97
C LEU A 37 5.06 4.64 -1.97
N ALA A 38 6.09 4.07 -1.33
CA ALA A 38 7.43 4.64 -1.34
C ALA A 38 8.05 4.66 -2.74
N GLU A 39 7.78 3.63 -3.58
CA GLU A 39 8.20 3.64 -4.99
C GLU A 39 7.52 4.79 -5.77
N LEU A 40 6.23 5.05 -5.55
CA LEU A 40 5.50 6.14 -6.21
C LEU A 40 5.95 7.52 -5.76
N GLU A 41 6.20 7.71 -4.45
CA GLU A 41 6.74 8.96 -3.91
C GLU A 41 8.11 9.28 -4.54
N ALA A 42 9.00 8.29 -4.60
CA ALA A 42 10.32 8.44 -5.21
C ALA A 42 10.26 8.69 -6.72
N ALA A 43 9.35 8.01 -7.44
CA ALA A 43 9.24 8.12 -8.88
C ALA A 43 8.62 9.45 -9.34
N TYR A 44 7.66 9.98 -8.60
CA TYR A 44 6.82 11.10 -9.05
C TYR A 44 6.94 12.37 -8.23
N GLY A 45 7.68 12.34 -7.11
CA GLY A 45 7.90 13.50 -6.25
C GLY A 45 6.60 14.07 -5.69
N MET A 46 5.61 13.21 -5.46
CA MET A 46 4.32 13.56 -4.86
C MET A 46 4.06 12.63 -3.67
N PRO A 47 3.41 13.09 -2.59
CA PRO A 47 3.01 12.22 -1.50
C PRO A 47 2.09 11.08 -1.97
N ALA A 48 2.27 9.87 -1.44
CA ALA A 48 1.37 8.74 -1.69
C ALA A 48 0.95 8.13 -0.35
N VAL A 49 -0.33 8.26 -0.03
CA VAL A 49 -0.89 7.87 1.28
C VAL A 49 -2.03 6.88 1.13
N ALA A 50 -2.25 6.06 2.15
CA ALA A 50 -3.38 5.16 2.24
C ALA A 50 -4.30 5.53 3.40
N ILE A 51 -5.60 5.22 3.26
CA ILE A 51 -6.59 5.41 4.33
C ILE A 51 -6.34 4.39 5.46
N VAL A 52 -6.03 3.14 5.10
CA VAL A 52 -5.65 2.08 6.04
C VAL A 52 -4.55 1.20 5.46
N THR A 53 -3.85 0.48 6.33
CA THR A 53 -2.86 -0.55 6.01
C THR A 53 -3.43 -1.94 6.25
N ILE A 54 -2.82 -2.97 5.63
CA ILE A 54 -3.21 -4.36 5.92
C ILE A 54 -2.98 -4.73 7.38
N ASP A 55 -1.93 -4.18 8.03
CA ASP A 55 -1.62 -4.44 9.44
C ASP A 55 -2.76 -3.91 10.34
N GLU A 56 -3.25 -2.69 10.10
CA GLU A 56 -4.41 -2.12 10.81
C GLU A 56 -5.70 -2.93 10.56
N VAL A 57 -5.94 -3.37 9.32
CA VAL A 57 -7.12 -4.17 8.96
C VAL A 57 -7.14 -5.49 9.73
N VAL A 58 -6.02 -6.22 9.75
CA VAL A 58 -5.97 -7.53 10.40
C VAL A 58 -5.92 -7.43 11.92
N GLU A 59 -5.32 -6.38 12.47
CA GLU A 59 -5.37 -6.07 13.89
C GLU A 59 -6.80 -5.77 14.33
N TYR A 60 -7.52 -4.92 13.60
CA TYR A 60 -8.90 -4.55 13.91
C TYR A 60 -9.87 -5.75 13.85
N LEU A 61 -9.64 -6.67 12.92
CA LEU A 61 -10.51 -7.84 12.70
C LEU A 61 -10.13 -9.06 13.54
N ARG A 62 -8.96 -9.07 14.19
CA ARG A 62 -8.47 -10.24 14.92
C ARG A 62 -9.44 -10.67 16.02
N ASN A 63 -9.91 -11.91 15.93
CA ASN A 63 -10.88 -12.53 16.82
C ASN A 63 -12.18 -11.72 17.00
N ARG A 64 -12.46 -10.78 16.10
CA ARG A 64 -13.64 -9.91 16.13
C ARG A 64 -14.77 -10.50 15.29
N PRO A 65 -15.97 -10.67 15.85
CA PRO A 65 -17.15 -11.02 15.05
C PRO A 65 -17.57 -9.87 14.12
N VAL A 66 -17.77 -10.20 12.86
CA VAL A 66 -18.39 -9.35 11.83
C VAL A 66 -19.53 -10.16 11.23
N ASP A 67 -20.76 -9.64 11.29
CA ASP A 67 -21.97 -10.31 10.81
C ASP A 67 -22.11 -11.76 11.33
N GLY A 68 -21.81 -11.94 12.63
CA GLY A 68 -21.90 -13.24 13.31
C GLY A 68 -20.76 -14.22 13.00
N ARG A 69 -19.71 -13.80 12.28
CA ARG A 69 -18.56 -14.64 11.93
C ARG A 69 -17.24 -14.01 12.37
N VAL A 70 -16.32 -14.84 12.84
CA VAL A 70 -14.94 -14.40 13.09
C VAL A 70 -14.10 -14.71 11.86
N LEU A 71 -13.73 -13.67 11.11
CA LEU A 71 -13.01 -13.82 9.84
C LEU A 71 -11.50 -13.92 10.02
N VAL A 72 -10.91 -13.11 10.90
CA VAL A 72 -9.47 -13.13 11.20
C VAL A 72 -9.29 -13.85 12.52
N THR A 73 -9.27 -15.18 12.46
CA THR A 73 -8.89 -16.01 13.62
C THR A 73 -7.38 -15.94 13.85
N ASP A 74 -6.90 -16.38 15.01
CA ASP A 74 -5.45 -16.44 15.28
C ASP A 74 -4.65 -17.19 14.19
N PRO A 75 -5.08 -18.35 13.67
CA PRO A 75 -4.39 -18.99 12.54
C PRO A 75 -4.33 -18.13 11.27
N ILE A 76 -5.40 -17.39 10.96
CA ILE A 76 -5.42 -16.49 9.78
C ILE A 76 -4.50 -15.31 10.00
N TYR A 77 -4.53 -14.71 11.19
CA TYR A 77 -3.63 -13.63 11.59
C TYR A 77 -2.16 -14.05 11.44
N GLN A 78 -1.79 -15.25 11.92
CA GLN A 78 -0.43 -15.78 11.76
C GLN A 78 -0.04 -15.98 10.28
N ARG A 79 -0.97 -16.42 9.43
CA ARG A 79 -0.71 -16.54 7.98
C ARG A 79 -0.46 -15.19 7.33
N VAL A 80 -1.15 -14.14 7.77
CA VAL A 80 -0.90 -12.77 7.29
C VAL A 80 0.49 -12.31 7.73
N LEU A 81 0.86 -12.50 9.00
CA LEU A 81 2.21 -12.15 9.48
C LEU A 81 3.32 -12.87 8.70
N ALA A 82 3.14 -14.16 8.42
CA ALA A 82 4.09 -14.92 7.61
C ALA A 82 4.20 -14.35 6.18
N TYR A 83 3.07 -14.01 5.56
CA TYR A 83 3.06 -13.37 4.24
C TYR A 83 3.74 -12.00 4.26
N ARG A 84 3.46 -11.18 5.28
CA ARG A 84 4.11 -9.87 5.51
C ARG A 84 5.62 -10.02 5.69
N SER A 85 6.08 -11.04 6.40
CA SER A 85 7.51 -11.31 6.56
C SER A 85 8.20 -11.68 5.23
N GLN A 86 7.49 -12.33 4.31
CA GLN A 86 8.06 -12.80 3.04
C GLN A 86 7.99 -11.75 1.92
N TYR A 87 6.90 -10.99 1.89
CA TYR A 87 6.55 -10.09 0.78
C TYR A 87 6.41 -8.63 1.19
N GLY A 88 6.62 -8.30 2.47
CA GLY A 88 6.58 -6.93 2.95
C GLY A 88 7.67 -6.08 2.30
N GLY A 89 7.29 -4.88 1.87
CA GLY A 89 8.24 -3.85 1.44
C GLY A 89 8.67 -2.98 2.61
N ARG A 90 9.90 -2.46 2.52
CA ARG A 90 10.39 -1.44 3.44
C ARG A 90 9.49 -0.20 3.30
N PRO A 91 8.94 0.31 4.42
CA PRO A 91 8.18 1.55 4.38
C PRO A 91 9.12 2.73 4.04
N ARG A 92 8.49 3.87 3.75
CA ARG A 92 9.14 5.17 3.68
C ARG A 92 9.86 5.54 4.99
#